data_AF-A0A918GAI3-F1
#
_entry.id   AF-A0A918GAI3-F1
#
_cell.length_a   1.000
_cell.length_b   1.000
_cell.length_c   1.000
_cell.angle_alpha   90.00
_cell.angle_beta   90.00
_cell.angle_gamma   90.00
#
_symmetry.space_group_name_H-M   'P 1'
#
loop_
_entity.id
_entity.type
_entity.pdbx_description
1 polymer ?
#
loop_
_entity_poly.entity_id
_entity_poly.type
_entity_poly.pdbx_seq_one_letter_code
_entity_poly.pdbx_strand_id
1 'polypeptide(L)'
;MEDMRAAVMRRLAMLDDAAVRADERTLLPLARSEISRLVDGWRLLLTVHQPDADGRCHACPAGLRARRWPCQVWRMAHHHLIGDAPSSGRFRRHRR
;
A
#
# COMPACT_ATOMS: atom_id res chain seq x y z
N MET A 1 -23.11 13.46 2.12
CA MET A 1 -21.98 13.09 3.00
C MET A 1 -21.20 12.02 2.28
N GLU A 2 -19.95 12.27 1.94
CA GLU A 2 -19.11 11.24 1.34
C GLU A 2 -18.63 10.25 2.40
N ASP A 3 -18.61 8.97 2.07
CA ASP A 3 -18.07 7.95 2.96
C ASP A 3 -16.53 7.95 3.02
N MET A 4 -15.99 7.41 4.11
CA MET A 4 -14.53 7.39 4.35
C MET A 4 -13.76 6.64 3.25
N ARG A 5 -14.36 5.60 2.64
CA ARG A 5 -13.71 4.82 1.59
C ARG A 5 -13.56 5.66 0.32
N ALA A 6 -14.61 6.34 -0.12
CA ALA A 6 -14.61 7.20 -1.28
C ALA A 6 -13.58 8.33 -1.14
N ALA A 7 -13.50 8.96 0.04
CA ALA A 7 -12.55 10.02 0.32
C ALA A 7 -11.10 9.53 0.18
N VAL A 8 -10.78 8.35 0.74
CA VAL A 8 -9.46 7.72 0.61
C VAL A 8 -9.15 7.38 -0.85
N MET A 9 -10.09 6.76 -1.56
CA MET A 9 -9.89 6.35 -2.96
C MET A 9 -9.66 7.55 -3.88
N ARG A 10 -10.37 8.67 -3.68
CA ARG A 10 -10.10 9.89 -4.45
C ARG A 10 -8.75 10.50 -4.14
N ARG A 11 -8.31 10.49 -2.87
CA ARG A 11 -6.96 10.98 -2.53
C ARG A 11 -5.88 10.18 -3.25
N LEU A 12 -6.02 8.85 -3.28
CA LEU A 12 -5.10 7.98 -4.03
C LEU A 12 -5.12 8.28 -5.53
N ALA A 13 -6.31 8.48 -6.11
CA ALA A 13 -6.44 8.86 -7.51
C ALA A 13 -5.74 10.20 -7.82
N MET A 14 -5.88 11.20 -6.95
CA MET A 14 -5.19 12.50 -7.11
C MET A 14 -3.66 12.38 -7.04
N LEU A 15 -3.13 11.47 -6.23
CA LEU A 15 -1.69 11.25 -6.13
C LEU A 15 -1.14 10.55 -7.38
N ASP A 16 -1.86 9.55 -7.89
CA ASP A 16 -1.55 8.89 -9.15
C ASP A 16 -1.57 9.88 -10.32
N ASP A 17 -2.58 10.75 -10.32
CA ASP A 17 -2.73 11.83 -11.28
C ASP A 17 -1.54 12.79 -11.32
N ALA A 18 -1.14 13.26 -10.14
CA ALA A 18 -0.01 14.17 -9.98
C ALA A 18 1.31 13.51 -10.39
N ALA A 19 1.50 12.22 -10.08
CA ALA A 19 2.69 11.49 -10.48
C ALA A 19 2.85 11.38 -12.02
N VAL A 20 1.73 11.39 -12.76
CA VAL A 20 1.75 11.30 -14.23
C VAL A 20 1.82 12.68 -14.90
N ARG A 21 1.18 13.70 -14.32
CA ARG A 21 0.91 14.97 -15.02
C ARG A 21 1.55 16.22 -14.42
N ALA A 22 2.03 16.18 -13.18
CA ALA A 22 2.63 17.36 -12.57
C ALA A 22 4.01 17.65 -13.16
N ASP A 23 4.33 18.94 -13.30
CA ASP A 23 5.68 19.37 -13.62
C ASP A 23 6.64 19.10 -12.44
N GLU A 24 7.94 19.04 -12.72
CA GLU A 24 8.96 18.69 -11.72
C GLU A 24 8.97 19.62 -10.49
N ARG A 25 8.68 20.93 -10.66
CA ARG A 25 8.74 21.92 -9.58
C ARG A 25 7.58 21.72 -8.61
N THR A 26 6.42 21.30 -9.12
CA THR A 26 5.26 20.91 -8.32
C THR A 26 5.44 19.51 -7.71
N LEU A 27 6.01 18.58 -8.48
CA LEU A 27 6.11 17.17 -8.11
C LEU A 27 7.10 16.93 -6.96
N LEU A 28 8.27 17.58 -6.96
CA LEU A 28 9.32 17.34 -5.95
C LEU A 28 8.86 17.56 -4.49
N PRO A 29 8.29 18.72 -4.12
CA PRO A 29 7.83 18.95 -2.75
C PRO A 29 6.66 18.03 -2.38
N LEU A 30 5.74 17.79 -3.33
CA LEU A 30 4.62 16.86 -3.15
C LEU A 30 5.13 15.43 -2.91
N ALA A 31 6.03 14.93 -3.75
CA ALA A 31 6.60 13.60 -3.62
C ALA A 31 7.28 13.41 -2.26
N ARG A 32 8.08 14.38 -1.80
CA ARG A 32 8.73 14.29 -0.48
C ARG A 32 7.71 14.17 0.66
N SER A 33 6.66 15.01 0.66
CA SER A 33 5.65 14.95 1.71
C SER A 33 4.82 13.66 1.65
N GLU A 34 4.42 13.23 0.46
CA GLU A 34 3.57 12.05 0.30
C GLU A 34 4.32 10.75 0.52
N ILE A 35 5.57 10.62 0.08
CA ILE A 35 6.41 9.46 0.40
C ILE A 35 6.54 9.33 1.92
N SER A 36 6.83 10.43 2.63
CA SER A 36 6.96 10.40 4.09
C SER A 36 5.67 9.92 4.76
N ARG A 37 4.52 10.48 4.35
CA ARG A 37 3.20 10.07 4.87
C ARG A 37 2.88 8.60 4.59
N LEU A 38 3.19 8.10 3.39
CA LEU A 38 2.95 6.71 3.02
C LEU A 38 3.86 5.77 3.83
N VAL A 39 5.12 6.11 4.00
CA VAL A 39 6.05 5.34 4.85
C VAL A 39 5.55 5.26 6.29
N ASP A 40 5.08 6.38 6.86
CA ASP A 40 4.54 6.40 8.22
C ASP A 40 3.24 5.58 8.34
N GLY A 41 2.36 5.66 7.33
CA GLY A 41 1.17 4.82 7.24
C GLY A 41 1.50 3.33 7.21
N TRP A 42 2.50 2.93 6.42
CA TRP A 42 2.98 1.55 6.39
C TRP A 42 3.58 1.11 7.74
N ARG A 43 4.40 1.94 8.38
CA ARG A 43 4.98 1.62 9.70
C ARG A 43 3.89 1.39 10.74
N LEU A 44 2.89 2.26 10.79
CA LEU A 44 1.75 2.13 11.72
C LEU A 44 0.99 0.82 11.45
N LEU A 45 0.65 0.56 10.20
CA LEU A 45 -0.08 -0.65 9.80
C LEU A 45 0.71 -1.92 10.14
N LEU A 46 2.02 -1.96 9.83
CA LEU A 46 2.87 -3.12 10.08
C LEU A 46 3.12 -3.35 11.57
N THR A 47 3.15 -2.29 12.39
CA THR A 47 3.24 -2.39 13.86
C THR A 47 2.02 -3.10 14.44
N VAL A 48 0.82 -2.82 13.93
CA VAL A 48 -0.41 -3.50 14.35
C VAL A 48 -0.40 -4.98 13.94
N HIS A 49 0.26 -5.33 12.83
CA HIS A 49 0.28 -6.68 12.26
C HIS A 49 1.50 -7.52 12.65
N GLN A 50 2.13 -7.27 13.81
CA GLN A 50 3.25 -8.08 14.30
C GLN A 50 2.80 -9.52 14.68
N PRO A 51 3.66 -10.53 14.50
CA PRO A 51 3.42 -11.86 15.05
C PRO A 51 3.56 -11.85 16.58
N ASP A 52 2.75 -12.66 17.26
CA ASP A 52 2.95 -13.02 18.67
C ASP A 52 4.08 -14.06 18.84
N ALA A 53 4.31 -14.48 20.08
CA ALA A 53 5.30 -15.52 20.41
C ALA A 53 5.07 -16.86 19.67
N ASP A 54 3.84 -17.11 19.23
CA ASP A 54 3.45 -18.32 18.51
C ASP A 54 3.44 -18.13 16.97
N GLY A 55 3.96 -17.00 16.47
CA GLY A 55 4.00 -16.69 15.04
C GLY A 55 2.63 -16.33 14.45
N ARG A 56 1.71 -15.80 15.26
CA ARG A 56 0.35 -15.44 14.86
C ARG A 56 0.09 -13.93 14.92
N CYS A 57 -0.57 -13.39 13.90
CA CYS A 57 -1.03 -12.00 13.84
C CYS A 57 -2.46 -11.88 14.36
N HIS A 58 -2.64 -11.32 15.56
CA HIS A 58 -3.96 -11.18 16.20
C HIS A 58 -4.82 -10.03 15.66
N ALA A 59 -4.21 -9.06 14.98
CA ALA A 59 -4.95 -7.99 14.30
C ALA A 59 -5.75 -8.49 13.08
N CYS A 60 -5.40 -9.66 12.54
CA CYS A 60 -6.16 -10.27 11.46
C CYS A 60 -7.44 -10.94 11.99
N PRO A 61 -8.56 -10.88 11.23
CA PRO A 61 -9.82 -11.50 11.64
C PRO A 61 -9.66 -13.00 11.91
N ALA A 62 -10.49 -13.52 12.81
CA ALA A 62 -10.39 -14.89 13.28
C ALA A 62 -10.64 -15.92 12.15
N GLY A 63 -9.67 -16.80 11.95
CA GLY A 63 -9.70 -17.93 11.04
C GLY A 63 -8.34 -18.62 11.09
N LEU A 64 -8.32 -19.96 11.16
CA LEU A 64 -7.08 -20.76 11.38
C LEU A 64 -5.92 -20.38 10.45
N ARG A 65 -6.21 -19.98 9.20
CA ARG A 65 -5.19 -19.55 8.21
C ARG A 65 -4.98 -18.03 8.15
N ALA A 66 -5.92 -17.23 8.64
CA ALA A 66 -5.86 -15.76 8.57
C ALA A 66 -4.89 -15.16 9.59
N ARG A 67 -4.60 -15.89 10.69
CA ARG A 67 -3.67 -15.47 11.73
C ARG A 67 -2.22 -15.91 11.50
N ARG A 68 -1.94 -16.81 10.54
CA ARG A 68 -0.57 -17.30 10.33
C ARG A 68 0.31 -16.19 9.76
N TRP A 69 1.49 -16.00 10.33
CA TRP A 69 2.49 -15.09 9.81
C TRP A 69 3.28 -15.73 8.64
N PRO A 70 3.67 -14.96 7.59
CA PRO A 70 3.30 -13.57 7.33
C PRO A 70 1.83 -13.46 6.88
N CYS A 71 1.09 -12.58 7.54
CA CYS A 71 -0.31 -12.33 7.19
C CYS A 71 -0.43 -11.58 5.86
N GLN A 72 -1.65 -11.42 5.33
CA GLN A 72 -1.87 -10.76 4.04
C GLN A 72 -1.29 -9.34 3.98
N VAL A 73 -1.34 -8.58 5.08
CA VAL A 73 -0.82 -7.21 5.15
C VAL A 73 0.70 -7.17 4.97
N TRP A 74 1.43 -8.04 5.66
CA TRP A 74 2.89 -8.17 5.49
C TRP A 74 3.26 -8.65 4.09
N ARG A 75 2.49 -9.58 3.50
CA ARG A 75 2.70 -10.03 2.11
C ARG A 75 2.50 -8.89 1.11
N MET A 76 1.49 -8.04 1.31
CA MET A 76 1.28 -6.86 0.47
C MET A 76 2.39 -5.82 0.64
N ALA A 77 2.84 -5.57 1.87
CA ALA A 77 3.96 -4.66 2.12
C ALA A 77 5.24 -5.14 1.44
N HIS A 78 5.57 -6.44 1.55
CA HIS A 78 6.71 -7.03 0.85
C HIS A 78 6.60 -6.79 -0.66
N HIS A 79 5.46 -7.15 -1.26
CA HIS A 79 5.24 -7.01 -2.70
C HIS A 79 5.34 -5.56 -3.18
N HIS A 80 4.78 -4.58 -2.46
CA HIS A 80 4.74 -3.19 -2.90
C HIS A 80 5.95 -2.33 -2.51
N LEU A 81 6.64 -2.65 -1.41
CA LEU A 81 7.77 -1.84 -0.92
C LEU A 81 9.12 -2.40 -1.36
N ILE A 82 9.25 -3.72 -1.45
CA ILE A 82 10.49 -4.40 -1.81
C ILE A 82 10.44 -4.83 -3.28
N GLY A 83 9.24 -5.18 -3.76
CA GLY A 83 9.04 -5.72 -5.09
C GLY A 83 9.45 -7.19 -5.15
N ASP A 84 8.62 -8.02 -5.77
CA ASP A 84 9.16 -9.19 -6.45
C ASP A 84 9.71 -8.67 -7.79
N ALA A 85 11.00 -8.34 -7.88
CA ALA A 85 11.60 -7.74 -9.08
C ALA A 85 11.54 -8.67 -10.33
N PRO A 86 11.48 -8.17 -11.59
CA PRO A 86 10.84 -6.96 -12.11
C PRO A 86 9.73 -7.28 -13.16
N SER A 87 8.76 -6.39 -13.33
CA SER A 87 8.15 -6.20 -14.66
C SER A 87 7.71 -4.75 -14.88
N SER A 88 8.69 -3.89 -15.08
CA SER A 88 8.57 -2.79 -16.03
C SER A 88 8.29 -3.40 -17.42
N GLY A 89 7.03 -3.61 -17.79
CA GLY A 89 6.70 -4.22 -19.08
C GLY A 89 5.22 -4.49 -19.31
N ARG A 90 4.53 -3.50 -19.89
CA ARG A 90 3.32 -3.66 -20.72
C ARG A 90 2.19 -4.51 -20.11
N PHE A 91 1.21 -3.86 -19.49
CA PHE A 91 -0.16 -4.35 -19.57
C PHE A 91 -0.68 -4.21 -21.02
N ARG A 92 -0.27 -5.12 -21.91
CA ARG A 92 -1.05 -5.44 -23.10
C ARG A 92 -2.30 -6.18 -22.62
N ARG A 93 -3.42 -5.48 -22.47
CA ARG A 93 -4.71 -6.16 -22.46
C ARG A 93 -5.09 -6.46 -23.91
N HIS A 94 -4.82 -7.69 -24.31
CA HIS A 94 -5.44 -8.33 -25.46
C HIS A 94 -6.94 -8.50 -25.18
N ARG A 95 -7.74 -8.16 -26.20
CA ARG A 95 -9.17 -8.47 -26.38
C ARG A 95 -9.59 -9.84 -25.83
N ARG A 96 -10.80 -9.90 -25.28
CA ARG A 96 -11.95 -10.60 -25.88
C ARG A 96 -13.23 -9.93 -25.43
#